data_AF-A0A9D5AKV2-F1
#
_entry.id   AF-A0A9D5AKV2-F1
#
_cell.length_a   1.000
_cell.length_b   1.000
_cell.length_c   1.000
_cell.angle_alpha   90.00
_cell.angle_beta   90.00
_cell.angle_gamma   90.00
#
_symmetry.space_group_name_H-M   'P 1'
#
loop_
_entity.id
_entity.type
_entity.pdbx_description
1 polymer ?
#
loop_
_entity_poly.entity_id
_entity_poly.type
_entity_poly.pdbx_seq_one_letter_code
_entity_poly.pdbx_strand_id
1 'polypeptide(L)'
;MADSISFFASLPEDINFKIASLLQVRDLCALGCSSKFWKQVCFSDSIWHHLLTNRWPLFRSPLSPNLKTWRRLYFERHIDLGLRAGSVERFLKGCSRNESLEVDDYLQAVEIVNGARFGFEDIQRLLFKPEMNVLVNLVGVHYCITNLGIPVFHPFSHSF
;
A
#
# COMPACT_ATOMS: atom_id res chain seq x y z
N MET A 1 30.64 13.62 4.92
CA MET A 1 29.86 12.66 4.12
C MET A 1 30.67 11.41 3.74
N ALA A 2 31.99 11.52 3.53
CA ALA A 2 32.85 10.34 3.31
C ALA A 2 32.90 9.39 4.51
N ASP A 3 32.97 9.93 5.74
CA ASP A 3 33.09 9.14 6.97
C ASP A 3 31.82 8.36 7.35
N SER A 4 30.64 8.82 6.91
CA SER A 4 29.39 8.10 7.15
C SER A 4 29.23 6.93 6.18
N ILE A 5 29.68 7.06 4.93
CA ILE A 5 29.62 5.96 3.95
C ILE A 5 30.61 4.85 4.31
N SER A 6 31.80 5.19 4.82
CA SER A 6 32.78 4.20 5.27
C SER A 6 32.27 3.38 6.45
N PHE A 7 31.47 3.96 7.34
CA PHE A 7 30.76 3.24 8.39
C PHE A 7 29.72 2.25 7.81
N PHE A 8 28.82 2.68 6.93
CA PHE A 8 27.81 1.77 6.37
C PHE A 8 28.42 0.66 5.51
N ALA A 9 29.53 0.95 4.82
CA ALA A 9 30.25 -0.03 4.02
C ALA A 9 30.99 -1.08 4.87
N SER A 10 31.29 -0.79 6.15
CA SER A 10 31.87 -1.78 7.07
C SER A 10 30.82 -2.64 7.77
N LEU A 11 29.54 -2.26 7.71
CA LEU A 11 28.45 -3.06 8.25
C LEU A 11 28.14 -4.28 7.36
N PRO A 12 27.69 -5.40 7.96
CA PRO A 12 27.13 -6.51 7.22
C PRO A 12 25.99 -6.10 6.27
N GLU A 13 25.89 -6.78 5.13
CA GLU A 13 24.91 -6.47 4.08
C GLU A 13 23.46 -6.57 4.57
N ASP A 14 23.17 -7.54 5.43
CA ASP A 14 21.85 -7.77 6.02
C ASP A 14 21.40 -6.61 6.94
N ILE A 15 22.33 -5.98 7.66
CA ILE A 15 22.06 -4.79 8.48
C ILE A 15 21.67 -3.62 7.57
N ASN A 16 22.46 -3.37 6.51
CA ASN A 16 22.18 -2.31 5.55
C ASN A 16 20.84 -2.55 4.82
N PHE A 17 20.57 -3.80 4.46
CA PHE A 17 19.28 -4.21 3.91
C PHE A 17 18.14 -3.91 4.88
N LYS A 18 18.29 -4.27 6.16
CA LYS A 18 17.26 -4.04 7.18
C LYS A 18 16.99 -2.55 7.35
N ILE A 19 18.02 -1.72 7.43
CA ILE A 19 17.89 -0.25 7.49
C ILE A 19 17.07 0.25 6.30
N ALA A 20 17.46 -0.13 5.08
CA ALA A 20 16.77 0.29 3.87
C ALA A 20 15.30 -0.21 3.83
N SER A 21 15.03 -1.44 4.28
CA SER A 21 13.69 -2.03 4.30
C SER A 21 12.70 -1.33 5.25
N LEU A 22 13.20 -0.59 6.24
CA LEU A 22 12.40 0.16 7.21
C LEU A 22 11.98 1.54 6.68
N LEU A 23 12.57 1.99 5.56
CA LEU A 23 12.30 3.29 4.99
C LEU A 23 11.02 3.29 4.17
N GLN A 24 10.31 4.42 4.19
CA GLN A 24 9.28 4.68 3.20
C GLN A 24 9.92 4.76 1.81
N VAL A 25 9.17 4.38 0.76
CA VAL A 25 9.69 4.32 -0.62
C VAL A 25 10.32 5.63 -1.09
N ARG A 26 9.79 6.78 -0.66
CA ARG A 26 10.36 8.08 -0.99
C ARG A 26 11.78 8.22 -0.43
N ASP A 27 11.95 7.90 0.84
CA ASP A 27 13.22 8.07 1.55
C ASP A 27 14.23 6.99 1.13
N LEU A 28 13.75 5.79 0.80
CA LEU A 28 14.54 4.73 0.16
C LEU A 28 15.13 5.17 -1.18
N CYS A 29 14.32 5.80 -2.04
CA CYS A 29 14.78 6.34 -3.31
C CYS A 29 15.77 7.48 -3.12
N ALA A 30 15.53 8.39 -2.18
CA ALA A 30 16.45 9.47 -1.84
C ALA A 30 17.80 8.93 -1.33
N LEU A 31 17.78 7.92 -0.45
CA LEU A 31 18.96 7.23 0.04
C LEU A 31 19.72 6.55 -1.10
N GLY A 32 19.03 5.85 -2.00
CA GLY A 32 19.62 5.22 -3.17
C GLY A 32 20.28 6.21 -4.14
N CYS A 33 19.82 7.46 -4.17
CA CYS A 33 20.43 8.52 -4.97
C CYS A 33 21.64 9.19 -4.29
N SER A 34 21.84 8.98 -2.98
CA SER A 34 22.90 9.65 -2.21
C SER A 34 24.31 9.12 -2.47
N SER A 35 24.45 7.84 -2.86
CA SER A 35 25.76 7.22 -3.08
C SER A 35 25.66 5.96 -3.95
N LYS A 36 26.77 5.55 -4.56
CA LYS A 36 26.84 4.29 -5.32
C LYS A 36 26.57 3.06 -4.45
N PHE A 37 27.04 3.09 -3.20
CA PHE A 37 26.82 2.03 -2.21
C PHE A 37 25.31 1.85 -1.95
N TRP A 38 24.63 2.91 -1.51
CA TRP A 38 23.19 2.85 -1.24
C TRP A 38 22.36 2.61 -2.50
N LYS A 39 22.82 3.05 -3.67
CA LYS A 39 22.16 2.72 -4.94
C LYS A 39 22.06 1.20 -5.14
N GLN A 40 23.14 0.46 -4.85
CA GLN A 40 23.14 -1.01 -5.00
C GLN A 40 22.20 -1.66 -3.99
N VAL A 41 22.24 -1.23 -2.73
CA VAL A 41 21.37 -1.74 -1.67
C VAL A 41 19.89 -1.42 -1.97
N CYS A 42 19.53 -0.13 -2.06
CA CYS A 42 18.15 0.35 -2.20
C CYS A 42 17.41 -0.12 -3.48
N PHE A 43 18.16 -0.40 -4.55
CA PHE A 43 17.59 -0.87 -5.81
C PHE A 43 17.81 -2.36 -6.06
N SER A 44 18.27 -3.12 -5.06
CA SER A 44 18.29 -4.58 -5.07
C SER A 44 16.87 -5.14 -5.10
N ASP A 45 16.64 -6.20 -5.87
CA ASP A 45 15.28 -6.73 -6.07
C ASP A 45 14.69 -7.36 -4.80
N SER A 46 15.56 -7.82 -3.90
CA SER A 46 15.20 -8.35 -2.57
C SER A 46 14.51 -7.30 -1.69
N ILE A 47 14.91 -6.02 -1.76
CA ILE A 47 14.24 -4.95 -1.00
C ILE A 47 12.82 -4.78 -1.51
N TRP A 48 12.65 -4.71 -2.83
CA TRP A 48 11.33 -4.50 -3.42
C TRP A 48 10.41 -5.70 -3.22
N HIS A 49 10.95 -6.92 -3.20
CA HIS A 49 10.20 -8.11 -2.76
C HIS A 49 9.70 -7.97 -1.32
N HIS A 50 10.57 -7.57 -0.40
CA HIS A 50 10.23 -7.37 1.00
C HIS A 50 9.18 -6.26 1.19
N LEU A 51 9.34 -5.13 0.51
CA LEU A 51 8.37 -4.03 0.55
C LEU A 51 7.01 -4.44 0.00
N LEU A 52 6.98 -5.19 -1.10
CA LEU A 52 5.74 -5.65 -1.73
C LEU A 52 4.99 -6.63 -0.82
N THR A 53 5.70 -7.61 -0.27
CA THR A 53 5.10 -8.66 0.60
C THR A 53 4.62 -8.11 1.93
N ASN A 54 5.36 -7.17 2.53
CA ASN A 54 4.91 -6.50 3.77
C ASN A 54 3.70 -5.60 3.54
N ARG A 55 3.69 -4.84 2.43
CA ARG A 55 2.61 -3.89 2.15
C ARG A 55 1.32 -4.60 1.71
N TRP A 56 1.45 -5.65 0.91
CA TRP A 56 0.32 -6.40 0.35
C TRP A 56 0.47 -7.91 0.58
N PRO A 57 0.26 -8.39 1.83
CA PRO A 57 0.40 -9.82 2.14
C PRO A 57 -0.61 -10.70 1.37
N LEU A 58 -1.77 -10.15 1.01
CA LEU A 58 -2.79 -10.84 0.23
C LEU A 58 -2.53 -10.80 -1.29
N PHE A 59 -1.52 -10.05 -1.73
CA PHE A 59 -1.15 -10.00 -3.14
C PHE A 59 -0.37 -11.26 -3.51
N ARG A 60 -1.05 -12.16 -4.23
CA ARG A 60 -0.39 -13.29 -4.87
C ARG A 60 0.17 -12.79 -6.18
N SER A 61 1.49 -12.68 -6.25
CA SER A 61 2.16 -12.26 -7.47
C SER A 61 1.82 -13.22 -8.61
N PRO A 62 1.30 -12.75 -9.76
CA PRO A 62 0.94 -13.60 -10.88
C PRO A 62 2.17 -14.07 -11.67
N LEU A 63 3.33 -14.24 -11.02
CA LEU A 63 4.61 -14.45 -11.69
C LEU A 63 4.55 -15.70 -12.59
N SER A 64 4.41 -15.45 -13.89
CA SER A 64 5.18 -16.16 -14.90
C SER A 64 6.66 -15.89 -14.60
N PRO A 65 7.52 -16.92 -14.51
CA PRO A 65 8.92 -16.80 -14.10
C PRO A 65 9.82 -15.98 -15.04
N ASN A 66 9.27 -15.41 -16.11
CA ASN A 66 10.05 -14.72 -17.14
C ASN A 66 9.77 -13.20 -17.15
N LEU A 67 10.77 -12.40 -16.75
CA LEU A 67 11.06 -10.99 -17.12
C LEU A 67 10.68 -9.81 -16.20
N LYS A 68 9.94 -9.94 -15.10
CA LYS A 68 9.62 -8.78 -14.24
C LYS A 68 10.34 -8.81 -12.89
N THR A 69 11.08 -7.73 -12.60
CA THR A 69 11.67 -7.46 -11.28
C THR A 69 10.59 -7.11 -10.26
N TRP A 70 10.79 -7.46 -8.99
CA TRP A 70 9.90 -7.07 -7.88
C TRP A 70 9.70 -5.57 -7.79
N ARG A 71 10.75 -4.79 -8.10
CA ARG A 71 10.64 -3.32 -8.20
C ARG A 71 9.59 -2.87 -9.19
N ARG A 72 9.59 -3.46 -10.39
CA ARG A 72 8.61 -3.13 -11.43
C ARG A 72 7.20 -3.51 -10.99
N LEU A 73 7.03 -4.71 -10.44
CA LEU A 73 5.73 -5.17 -9.92
C LEU A 73 5.18 -4.26 -8.82
N TYR A 74 6.04 -3.76 -7.93
CA TYR A 74 5.65 -2.82 -6.88
C TYR A 74 5.03 -1.54 -7.45
N PHE A 75 5.65 -0.95 -8.48
CA PHE A 75 5.11 0.26 -9.13
C PHE A 75 3.86 -0.02 -9.96
N GLU A 76 3.85 -1.10 -10.74
CA GLU A 76 2.65 -1.51 -11.50
C GLU A 76 1.45 -1.73 -10.58
N ARG A 77 1.69 -2.32 -9.39
CA ARG A 77 0.66 -2.52 -8.37
C ARG A 77 0.12 -1.19 -7.81
N HIS A 78 0.98 -0.22 -7.52
CA HIS A 78 0.54 1.13 -7.10
C HIS A 78 -0.38 1.79 -8.13
N ILE A 79 -0.03 1.68 -9.41
CA ILE A 79 -0.84 2.24 -10.51
C ILE A 79 -2.20 1.53 -10.58
N ASP A 80 -2.21 0.20 -10.56
CA ASP A 80 -3.45 -0.61 -10.58
C ASP A 80 -4.38 -0.24 -9.42
N LEU A 81 -3.85 -0.14 -8.20
CA LEU A 81 -4.65 0.23 -7.02
C LEU A 81 -5.22 1.65 -7.11
N GLY A 82 -4.45 2.61 -7.63
CA GLY A 82 -4.94 3.96 -7.90
C GLY A 82 -6.09 3.98 -8.90
N LEU A 83 -5.97 3.22 -9.99
CA LEU A 83 -7.02 3.09 -11.00
C LEU A 83 -8.29 2.43 -10.44
N ARG A 84 -8.14 1.39 -9.60
CA ARG A 84 -9.26 0.72 -8.93
C ARG A 84 -9.98 1.65 -7.96
N ALA A 85 -9.23 2.39 -7.14
CA ALA A 85 -9.82 3.38 -6.23
C ALA A 85 -10.62 4.45 -6.98
N GLY A 86 -10.08 4.99 -8.08
CA GLY A 86 -10.80 5.95 -8.92
C GLY A 86 -12.05 5.36 -9.60
N SER A 87 -12.06 4.06 -9.88
CA SER A 87 -13.24 3.37 -10.41
C SER A 87 -14.33 3.19 -9.36
N VAL A 88 -13.98 2.88 -8.11
CA VAL A 88 -14.94 2.83 -6.98
C VAL A 88 -15.57 4.20 -6.76
N GLU A 89 -14.76 5.25 -6.78
CA GLU A 89 -15.25 6.63 -6.63
C GLU A 89 -16.23 7.02 -7.74
N ARG A 90 -15.86 6.77 -9.00
CA ARG A 90 -16.72 7.05 -10.16
C ARG A 90 -18.03 6.26 -10.11
N PHE A 91 -17.96 4.98 -9.74
CA PHE A 91 -19.12 4.12 -9.59
C PHE A 91 -20.08 4.66 -8.53
N LEU A 92 -19.59 4.92 -7.31
CA LEU A 92 -20.42 5.44 -6.22
C LEU A 92 -21.00 6.82 -6.53
N LYS A 93 -20.24 7.70 -7.21
CA LYS A 93 -20.77 8.98 -7.70
C LYS A 93 -21.90 8.80 -8.72
N GLY A 94 -21.84 7.76 -9.54
CA GLY A 94 -22.86 7.45 -10.55
C GLY A 94 -24.14 6.87 -9.98
N CYS A 95 -24.04 6.03 -8.94
CA CYS A 95 -25.20 5.39 -8.31
C CYS A 95 -25.85 6.25 -7.21
N SER A 96 -25.08 7.13 -6.56
CA SER A 96 -25.60 7.99 -5.50
C SER A 96 -26.59 9.04 -6.04
N ARG A 97 -27.87 8.89 -5.70
CA ARG A 97 -28.92 9.90 -5.97
C ARG A 97 -29.25 10.63 -4.67
N ASN A 98 -29.05 11.94 -4.63
CA ASN A 98 -29.32 12.77 -3.45
C ASN A 98 -28.67 12.22 -2.16
N GLU A 99 -27.41 11.78 -2.26
CA GLU A 99 -26.63 11.20 -1.14
C GLU A 99 -27.16 9.87 -0.59
N SER A 100 -28.18 9.29 -1.22
CA SER A 100 -28.68 7.95 -0.93
C SER A 100 -28.07 6.93 -1.89
N LEU A 101 -27.79 5.73 -1.39
CA LEU A 101 -27.22 4.63 -2.13
C LEU A 101 -28.01 3.36 -1.84
N GLU A 102 -28.37 2.61 -2.88
CA GLU A 102 -29.02 1.32 -2.70
C GLU A 102 -28.04 0.29 -2.13
N VAL A 103 -28.58 -0.70 -1.41
CA VAL A 103 -27.75 -1.73 -0.74
C VAL A 103 -26.95 -2.53 -1.78
N ASP A 104 -27.55 -2.84 -2.93
CA ASP A 104 -26.88 -3.61 -3.98
C ASP A 104 -25.72 -2.84 -4.61
N ASP A 105 -25.89 -1.53 -4.85
CA ASP A 105 -24.80 -0.66 -5.31
C ASP A 105 -23.68 -0.59 -4.27
N TYR A 106 -24.02 -0.47 -2.99
CA TYR A 106 -23.02 -0.47 -1.92
C TYR A 106 -22.23 -1.78 -1.88
N LEU A 107 -22.91 -2.92 -1.93
CA LEU A 107 -22.27 -4.24 -1.93
C LEU A 107 -21.38 -4.43 -3.17
N GLN A 108 -21.81 -3.94 -4.33
CA GLN A 108 -20.97 -3.96 -5.54
C GLN A 108 -19.69 -3.13 -5.37
N ALA A 109 -19.77 -1.96 -4.73
CA ALA A 109 -18.59 -1.14 -4.43
C ALA A 109 -17.63 -1.86 -3.48
N VAL A 110 -18.16 -2.55 -2.45
CA VAL A 110 -17.36 -3.40 -1.55
C VAL A 110 -16.68 -4.52 -2.32
N GLU A 111 -17.36 -5.18 -3.25
CA GLU A 111 -16.77 -6.24 -4.07
C GLU A 111 -15.64 -5.74 -4.99
N ILE A 112 -15.76 -4.51 -5.53
CA ILE A 112 -14.67 -3.90 -6.30
C ILE A 112 -13.43 -3.69 -5.41
N VAL A 113 -13.62 -3.22 -4.17
CA VAL A 113 -12.54 -3.04 -3.19
C VAL A 113 -11.95 -4.38 -2.75
N ASN A 114 -12.79 -5.40 -2.56
CA ASN A 114 -12.36 -6.77 -2.26
C ASN A 114 -11.48 -7.35 -3.37
N GLY A 115 -11.93 -7.23 -4.62
CA GLY A 115 -11.19 -7.71 -5.78
C GLY A 115 -9.86 -6.98 -5.97
N ALA A 116 -9.76 -5.71 -5.55
CA ALA A 116 -8.54 -4.94 -5.60
C ALA A 116 -7.48 -5.41 -4.61
N ARG A 117 -7.88 -6.00 -3.46
CA ARG A 117 -6.97 -6.43 -2.37
C ARG A 117 -6.04 -5.29 -1.90
N PHE A 118 -6.63 -4.18 -1.48
CA PHE A 118 -5.91 -3.05 -0.92
C PHE A 118 -5.20 -3.44 0.38
N GLY A 119 -4.03 -2.86 0.65
CA GLY A 119 -3.47 -2.82 1.99
C GLY A 119 -4.06 -1.65 2.77
N PHE A 120 -3.92 -1.66 4.10
CA PHE A 120 -4.43 -0.59 4.97
C PHE A 120 -3.91 0.79 4.57
N GLU A 121 -2.61 0.89 4.27
CA GLU A 121 -1.97 2.13 3.87
C GLU A 121 -2.55 2.68 2.56
N ASP A 122 -3.01 1.82 1.64
CA ASP A 122 -3.64 2.28 0.41
C ASP A 122 -5.06 2.78 0.67
N ILE A 123 -5.81 2.14 1.56
CA ILE A 123 -7.13 2.64 1.98
C ILE A 123 -6.99 4.04 2.58
N GLN A 124 -6.03 4.24 3.49
CA GLN A 124 -5.77 5.56 4.07
C GLN A 124 -5.40 6.60 3.00
N ARG A 125 -4.55 6.23 2.03
CA ARG A 125 -4.06 7.16 1.00
C ARG A 125 -5.02 7.39 -0.15
N LEU A 126 -5.89 6.45 -0.48
CA LEU A 126 -6.71 6.48 -1.70
C LEU A 126 -8.18 6.69 -1.39
N LEU A 127 -8.68 6.14 -0.29
CA LEU A 127 -10.09 6.21 0.06
C LEU A 127 -10.32 7.30 1.11
N PHE A 128 -9.53 7.36 2.18
CA PHE A 128 -9.71 8.31 3.30
C PHE A 128 -9.14 9.71 3.05
N LYS A 129 -9.50 10.31 1.92
CA LYS A 129 -9.09 11.67 1.57
C LYS A 129 -10.26 12.66 1.75
N PRO A 130 -10.01 13.90 2.22
CA PRO A 130 -11.06 14.90 2.41
C PRO A 130 -11.87 15.19 1.15
N GLU A 131 -11.26 15.05 -0.03
CA GLU A 131 -11.91 15.30 -1.32
C GLU A 131 -12.81 14.15 -1.79
N MET A 132 -12.78 13.01 -1.09
CA MET A 132 -13.54 11.81 -1.46
C MET A 132 -14.95 11.84 -0.90
N ASN A 133 -15.88 11.24 -1.65
CA ASN A 133 -17.26 11.07 -1.20
C ASN A 133 -17.30 10.23 0.09
N VAL A 134 -18.13 10.63 1.06
CA VAL A 134 -18.29 9.93 2.35
C VAL A 134 -18.61 8.44 2.20
N LEU A 135 -19.32 8.06 1.13
CA LEU A 135 -19.63 6.67 0.81
C LEU A 135 -18.36 5.87 0.47
N VAL A 136 -17.37 6.49 -0.19
CA VAL A 136 -16.07 5.86 -0.46
C VAL A 136 -15.33 5.59 0.84
N ASN A 137 -15.37 6.54 1.78
CA ASN A 137 -14.82 6.35 3.13
C ASN A 137 -15.51 5.21 3.85
N LEU A 138 -16.85 5.13 3.76
CA LEU A 138 -17.61 4.07 4.40
C LEU A 138 -17.27 2.68 3.84
N VAL A 139 -17.12 2.54 2.52
CA VAL A 139 -16.65 1.30 1.89
C VAL A 139 -15.23 0.95 2.37
N GLY A 140 -14.34 1.95 2.46
CA GLY A 140 -12.98 1.74 2.99
C GLY A 140 -12.96 1.26 4.44
N VAL A 141 -13.82 1.82 5.30
CA VAL A 141 -13.96 1.39 6.70
C VAL A 141 -14.49 -0.04 6.77
N HIS A 142 -15.53 -0.37 5.99
CA HIS A 142 -16.07 -1.73 5.92
C HIS A 142 -14.96 -2.72 5.57
N TYR A 143 -14.23 -2.47 4.48
CA TYR A 143 -13.13 -3.33 4.04
C TYR A 143 -12.05 -3.54 5.12
N CYS A 144 -11.67 -2.48 5.83
CA CYS A 144 -10.70 -2.57 6.92
C CYS A 144 -11.16 -3.53 8.04
N ILE A 145 -12.44 -3.48 8.39
CA ILE A 145 -13.01 -4.31 9.46
C ILE A 145 -13.13 -5.76 9.00
N THR A 146 -13.69 -6.00 7.82
CA THR A 146 -14.05 -7.35 7.37
C THR A 146 -12.89 -8.12 6.74
N ASN A 147 -12.04 -7.45 5.95
CA ASN A 147 -11.04 -8.12 5.14
C ASN A 147 -9.61 -7.94 5.67
N LEU A 148 -9.32 -6.81 6.30
CA LEU A 148 -8.01 -6.58 6.93
C LEU A 148 -7.99 -6.98 8.41
N GLY A 149 -9.15 -7.27 9.00
CA GLY A 149 -9.27 -7.66 10.41
C GLY A 149 -8.79 -6.57 11.38
N ILE A 150 -8.86 -5.31 10.96
CA ILE A 150 -8.44 -4.17 11.79
C ILE A 150 -9.62 -3.87 12.73
N PRO A 151 -9.50 -4.11 14.04
CA PRO A 151 -10.57 -3.80 14.97
C PRO A 151 -10.82 -2.29 14.95
N VAL A 152 -12.09 -1.90 14.86
CA VAL A 152 -12.48 -0.53 15.21
C VAL A 152 -12.12 -0.38 16.67
N PHE A 153 -11.15 0.47 17.00
CA PHE A 153 -10.82 0.79 18.39
C PHE A 153 -12.13 1.15 19.09
N HIS A 154 -12.61 0.28 19.98
CA HIS A 154 -13.67 0.60 20.92
C HIS A 154 -12.98 1.34 22.06
N PRO A 155 -13.16 2.66 22.24
CA PRO A 155 -12.45 3.40 23.29
C PRO A 155 -13.01 3.13 24.71
N PHE A 156 -13.91 2.16 24.87
CA PHE A 156 -14.71 1.99 26.10
C PHE A 156 -14.80 0.54 26.62
N SER A 157 -13.83 -0.33 26.33
CA SER A 157 -13.83 -1.71 26.86
C SER A 157 -13.03 -1.90 28.16
N HIS A 158 -12.74 -0.82 28.90
CA HIS A 158 -12.23 -0.89 30.27
C HIS A 158 -13.10 -0.07 31.22
N SER A 159 -14.33 -0.52 31.41
CA SER A 159 -15.16 -0.17 32.56
C SER A 159 -16.13 -1.32 32.82
N PHE A 160 -15.73 -2.30 33.63
CA PHE A 160 -16.53 -3.00 34.65
C PHE A 160 -15.59 -3.83 35.53
#